data_AF-A0A7C3KZJ1-F1
#
_entry.id   AF-A0A7C3KZJ1-F1
#
_cell.length_a   1.000
_cell.length_b   1.000
_cell.length_c   1.000
_cell.angle_alpha   90.00
_cell.angle_beta   90.00
_cell.angle_gamma   90.00
#
_symmetry.space_group_name_H-M   'P 1'
#
loop_
_entity.id
_entity.type
_entity.pdbx_description
1 polymer ?
#
loop_
_entity_poly.entity_id
_entity_poly.type
_entity_poly.pdbx_seq_one_letter_code
_entity_poly.pdbx_strand_id
1 'polypeptide(L)'
;QQEELIGLIDRAGPRATRRVQIKRLRGLEESSTNSSLAMVAEHLARVNRDLAKVLADLARDRPSPLVVEIANYKPAPDAQPESALRDLDASIADLERALADPRALREARQTHVHPWFGPLSSTIWATFAPFHQALHLRQAHEIVKGLSAS
;
A
#
# COMPACT_ATOMS: atom_id res chain seq x y z
N GLN A 1 7.62 -1.23 10.41
CA GLN A 1 7.35 -1.64 9.01
C GLN A 1 7.73 -0.54 8.02
N GLN A 2 7.28 0.70 8.20
CA GLN A 2 7.68 1.85 7.36
C GLN A 2 9.20 2.12 7.43
N GLU A 3 9.74 2.36 8.62
CA GLU A 3 11.18 2.61 8.84
C GLU A 3 12.05 1.50 8.24
N GLU A 4 11.57 0.25 8.30
CA GLU A 4 12.26 -0.89 7.72
C GLU A 4 12.28 -0.82 6.19
N LEU A 5 11.15 -0.49 5.54
CA LEU A 5 11.08 -0.29 4.09
C LEU A 5 11.98 0.86 3.65
N ILE A 6 11.95 1.99 4.37
CA ILE A 6 12.84 3.13 4.13
C ILE A 6 14.30 2.67 4.20
N GLY A 7 14.68 1.96 5.28
CA GLY A 7 16.02 1.44 5.43
C GLY A 7 16.44 0.46 4.33
N LEU A 8 15.52 -0.35 3.79
CA LEU A 8 15.81 -1.22 2.64
C LEU A 8 16.08 -0.41 1.36
N ILE A 9 15.30 0.65 1.12
CA ILE A 9 15.46 1.55 -0.03
C ILE A 9 16.79 2.30 0.07
N ASP A 10 17.09 2.90 1.22
CA ASP A 10 18.32 3.67 1.44
C ASP A 10 19.57 2.78 1.26
N ARG A 11 19.56 1.57 1.84
CA ARG A 11 20.67 0.61 1.68
C ARG A 11 20.84 0.12 0.24
N ALA A 12 19.76 0.02 -0.52
CA ALA A 12 19.83 -0.36 -1.94
C ALA A 12 20.44 0.76 -2.80
N GLY A 13 20.28 2.03 -2.40
CA GLY A 13 20.81 3.19 -3.09
C GLY A 13 20.32 3.24 -4.54
N PRO A 14 21.21 3.44 -5.54
CA PRO A 14 20.82 3.45 -6.95
C PRO A 14 20.11 2.18 -7.44
N ARG A 15 20.30 1.04 -6.75
CA ARG A 15 19.63 -0.22 -7.10
C ARG A 15 18.16 -0.26 -6.67
N ALA A 16 17.67 0.71 -5.91
CA ALA A 16 16.27 0.78 -5.49
C ALA A 16 15.28 0.88 -6.66
N THR A 17 15.73 1.32 -7.83
CA THR A 17 14.94 1.38 -9.08
C THR A 17 15.06 0.12 -9.93
N ARG A 18 16.01 -0.78 -9.64
CA ARG A 18 16.18 -2.04 -10.37
C ARG A 18 15.04 -2.99 -10.05
N ARG A 19 14.32 -3.45 -11.08
CA ARG A 19 13.29 -4.47 -10.91
C ARG A 19 13.90 -5.84 -10.70
N VAL A 20 13.25 -6.61 -9.85
CA VAL A 20 13.60 -7.99 -9.54
C VAL A 20 12.35 -8.84 -9.72
N GLN A 21 12.49 -9.93 -10.46
CA GLN A 21 11.47 -10.97 -10.54
C GLN A 21 11.55 -11.82 -9.26
N ILE A 22 10.48 -11.81 -8.46
CA ILE A 22 10.35 -12.65 -7.27
C ILE A 22 9.42 -13.84 -7.54
N LYS A 23 9.47 -14.85 -6.67
CA LYS A 23 8.39 -15.85 -6.60
C LYS A 23 7.12 -15.18 -6.07
N ARG A 24 5.97 -15.57 -6.58
CA ARG A 24 4.69 -15.02 -6.15
C ARG A 24 4.43 -15.29 -4.67
N LEU A 25 4.17 -14.22 -3.91
CA LEU A 25 3.70 -14.28 -2.53
C LEU A 25 2.17 -14.50 -2.49
N ARG A 26 1.68 -15.19 -1.46
CA ARG A 26 0.24 -15.31 -1.22
C ARG A 26 -0.34 -13.92 -0.95
N GLY A 27 -1.42 -13.57 -1.67
CA GLY A 27 -2.05 -12.26 -1.58
C GLY A 27 -1.43 -11.19 -2.49
N LEU A 28 -0.31 -11.50 -3.15
CA LEU A 28 0.26 -10.64 -4.20
C LEU A 28 -0.34 -11.03 -5.55
N GLU A 29 -0.61 -10.04 -6.38
CA GLU A 29 -1.09 -10.23 -7.75
C GLU A 29 0.08 -10.61 -8.69
N GLU A 30 -0.20 -11.42 -9.73
CA GLU A 30 0.84 -12.02 -10.58
C GLU A 30 1.72 -10.97 -11.28
N SER A 31 1.10 -9.96 -11.88
CA SER A 31 1.84 -8.89 -12.57
C SER A 31 2.58 -7.95 -11.62
N SER A 32 2.50 -8.17 -10.31
CA SER A 32 3.25 -7.44 -9.28
C SER A 32 4.54 -8.16 -8.86
N THR A 33 4.87 -9.29 -9.48
CA THR A 33 6.07 -10.09 -9.14
C THR A 33 7.38 -9.55 -9.72
N ASN A 34 7.33 -8.68 -10.73
CA ASN A 34 8.50 -7.99 -11.29
C ASN A 34 8.49 -6.51 -10.90
N SER A 35 9.08 -6.18 -9.75
CA SER A 35 9.01 -4.82 -9.17
C SER A 35 10.36 -4.38 -8.60
N SER A 36 10.54 -3.07 -8.48
CA SER A 36 11.65 -2.46 -7.73
C SER A 36 11.20 -2.03 -6.34
N LEU A 37 12.13 -1.67 -5.46
CA LEU A 37 11.78 -1.14 -4.12
C LEU A 37 11.04 0.20 -4.22
N ALA A 38 11.43 1.06 -5.17
CA ALA A 38 10.73 2.33 -5.43
C ALA A 38 9.29 2.10 -5.88
N MET A 39 9.05 1.11 -6.75
CA MET A 39 7.70 0.73 -7.18
C MET A 39 6.84 0.22 -6.01
N VAL A 40 7.43 -0.52 -5.06
CA VAL A 40 6.72 -0.98 -3.86
C VAL A 40 6.31 0.20 -2.97
N ALA A 41 7.21 1.15 -2.72
CA ALA A 41 6.89 2.34 -1.93
C ALA A 41 5.81 3.20 -2.59
N GLU A 42 5.91 3.42 -3.91
CA GLU A 42 4.89 4.19 -4.65
C GLU A 42 3.51 3.48 -4.62
N HIS A 43 3.49 2.16 -4.79
CA HIS A 43 2.26 1.37 -4.69
C HIS A 43 1.61 1.55 -3.31
N LEU A 44 2.39 1.39 -2.24
CA LEU A 44 1.92 1.60 -0.88
C LEU A 44 1.39 3.02 -0.66
N ALA A 45 2.11 4.04 -1.15
CA ALA A 45 1.68 5.42 -1.05
C ALA A 45 0.30 5.66 -1.71
N ARG A 46 0.10 5.13 -2.92
CA ARG A 46 -1.17 5.24 -3.64
C ARG A 46 -2.31 4.54 -2.90
N VAL A 47 -2.09 3.30 -2.44
CA VAL A 47 -3.09 2.53 -1.71
C VAL A 47 -3.45 3.21 -0.38
N ASN A 48 -2.46 3.62 0.41
CA ASN A 48 -2.69 4.27 1.71
C ASN A 48 -3.51 5.56 1.57
N ARG A 49 -3.17 6.41 0.59
CA ARG A 49 -3.89 7.67 0.34
C ARG A 49 -5.36 7.43 0.01
N ASP A 50 -5.66 6.48 -0.86
CA ASP A 50 -7.04 6.23 -1.27
C ASP A 50 -7.82 5.44 -0.21
N LEU A 51 -7.14 4.56 0.52
CA LEU A 51 -7.69 3.91 1.72
C LEU A 51 -8.07 4.95 2.79
N ALA A 52 -7.22 5.94 3.04
CA ALA A 52 -7.50 7.01 3.98
C ALA A 52 -8.78 7.79 3.60
N LYS A 53 -8.99 8.06 2.31
CA LYS A 53 -10.21 8.70 1.80
C LYS A 53 -11.44 7.80 1.99
N VAL A 54 -11.34 6.52 1.64
CA VAL A 54 -12.44 5.54 1.87
C VAL A 54 -12.80 5.49 3.36
N LEU A 55 -11.81 5.37 4.25
CA LEU A 55 -12.04 5.36 5.70
C LEU A 55 -12.66 6.65 6.20
N ALA A 56 -12.21 7.80 5.69
CA ALA A 56 -12.77 9.10 6.04
C ALA A 56 -14.25 9.22 5.63
N ASP A 57 -14.63 8.69 4.46
CA ASP A 57 -16.02 8.66 4.02
C ASP A 57 -16.86 7.69 4.86
N LEU A 58 -16.36 6.47 5.09
CA LEU A 58 -17.07 5.49 5.89
C LEU A 58 -17.23 5.94 7.35
N ALA A 59 -16.23 6.58 7.96
CA ALA A 59 -16.33 7.13 9.32
C ALA A 59 -17.43 8.19 9.47
N ARG A 60 -17.85 8.83 8.37
CA ARG A 60 -18.98 9.77 8.32
C ARG A 60 -20.29 9.11 7.88
N ASP A 61 -20.31 7.77 7.84
CA ASP A 61 -21.41 6.93 7.39
C ASP A 61 -21.94 7.33 5.99
N ARG A 62 -21.04 7.73 5.09
CA ARG A 62 -21.37 8.10 3.71
C ARG A 62 -20.68 7.18 2.70
N PRO A 63 -21.26 6.97 1.51
CA PRO A 63 -20.59 6.23 0.45
C PRO A 63 -19.34 6.99 -0.02
N SER A 64 -18.25 6.26 -0.26
CA SER A 64 -17.07 6.80 -0.93
C SER A 64 -17.31 6.83 -2.45
N PRO A 65 -17.01 7.94 -3.14
CA PRO A 65 -17.10 8.02 -4.59
C PRO A 65 -15.90 7.38 -5.30
N LEU A 66 -14.87 6.95 -4.56
CA LEU A 66 -13.69 6.32 -5.15
C LEU A 66 -14.04 4.97 -5.75
N VAL A 67 -13.44 4.65 -6.89
CA VAL A 67 -13.54 3.33 -7.50
C VAL A 67 -12.22 2.61 -7.30
N VAL A 68 -12.23 1.55 -6.48
CA VAL A 68 -11.04 0.75 -6.16
C VAL A 68 -10.88 -0.36 -7.21
N GLU A 69 -10.06 -0.10 -8.22
CA GLU A 69 -9.71 -1.06 -9.26
C GLU A 69 -8.22 -1.35 -9.26
N ILE A 70 -7.85 -2.63 -9.39
CA ILE A 70 -6.46 -3.10 -9.33
C ILE A 70 -5.55 -2.34 -10.31
N ALA A 71 -6.07 -2.02 -11.51
CA ALA A 71 -5.33 -1.30 -12.54
C ALA A 71 -4.87 0.09 -12.08
N ASN A 72 -5.67 0.78 -11.25
CA ASN A 72 -5.37 2.13 -10.76
C ASN A 72 -4.20 2.17 -9.77
N TYR A 73 -3.82 1.02 -9.21
CA TYR A 73 -2.77 0.91 -8.21
C TYR A 73 -1.47 0.33 -8.76
N LYS A 74 -1.34 0.19 -10.08
CA LYS A 74 -0.07 -0.22 -10.69
C LYS A 74 0.97 0.90 -10.53
N PRO A 75 2.14 0.62 -9.93
CA PRO A 75 3.18 1.64 -9.78
C PRO A 75 3.77 2.00 -11.14
N ALA A 76 4.34 3.20 -11.21
CA ALA A 76 4.98 3.70 -12.41
C ALA A 76 6.22 2.85 -12.73
N PRO A 77 6.43 2.48 -14.02
CA PRO A 77 7.62 1.78 -14.47
C PRO A 77 8.95 2.42 -14.05
N ASP A 78 8.95 3.74 -13.90
CA ASP A 78 10.04 4.65 -13.64
C ASP A 78 9.95 5.31 -12.25
N ALA A 79 9.25 4.68 -11.31
CA ALA A 79 9.12 5.13 -9.93
C ALA A 79 10.48 5.54 -9.33
N GLN A 80 10.56 6.77 -8.83
CA GLN A 80 11.78 7.31 -8.22
C GLN A 80 11.75 7.14 -6.70
N PRO A 81 12.85 6.69 -6.06
CA PRO A 81 12.86 6.41 -4.62
C PRO A 81 12.49 7.65 -3.79
N GLU A 82 13.04 8.81 -4.11
CA GLU A 82 12.84 10.04 -3.34
C GLU A 82 11.38 10.49 -3.35
N SER A 83 10.73 10.53 -4.52
CA SER A 83 9.31 10.88 -4.61
C SER A 83 8.43 9.81 -3.98
N ALA A 84 8.73 8.53 -4.21
CA ALA A 84 7.97 7.42 -3.64
C ALA A 84 8.00 7.42 -2.11
N LEU A 85 9.15 7.74 -1.49
CA LEU A 85 9.28 7.85 -0.05
C LEU A 85 8.52 9.07 0.52
N ARG A 86 8.64 10.23 -0.13
CA ARG A 86 7.84 11.42 0.27
C ARG A 86 6.35 11.15 0.21
N ASP A 87 5.88 10.53 -0.86
CA ASP A 87 4.47 10.21 -1.04
C ASP A 87 4.02 9.14 -0.03
N LEU A 88 4.90 8.19 0.30
CA LEU A 88 4.62 7.17 1.31
C LEU A 88 4.43 7.83 2.68
N ASP A 89 5.36 8.70 3.11
CA ASP A 89 5.26 9.41 4.40
C ASP A 89 3.97 10.25 4.48
N ALA A 90 3.65 11.00 3.42
CA ALA A 90 2.41 11.77 3.36
C ALA A 90 1.16 10.87 3.45
N SER A 91 1.16 9.75 2.73
CA SER A 91 0.03 8.80 2.73
C SER A 91 -0.18 8.11 4.08
N ILE A 92 0.89 7.91 4.86
CA ILE A 92 0.82 7.34 6.19
C ILE A 92 0.20 8.34 7.15
N ALA A 93 0.59 9.62 7.08
CA ALA A 93 -0.04 10.68 7.85
C ALA A 93 -1.53 10.88 7.49
N ASP A 94 -1.92 10.69 6.21
CA ASP A 94 -3.33 10.64 5.80
C ASP A 94 -4.07 9.48 6.47
N LEU A 95 -3.47 8.29 6.45
CA LEU A 95 -4.07 7.07 6.97
C LEU A 95 -4.19 7.10 8.50
N GLU A 96 -3.17 7.58 9.23
CA GLU A 96 -3.21 7.76 10.68
C GLU A 96 -4.35 8.71 11.08
N ARG A 97 -4.53 9.82 10.36
CA ARG A 97 -5.65 10.73 10.59
C ARG A 97 -7.00 10.08 10.35
N ALA A 98 -7.13 9.25 9.31
CA ALA A 98 -8.37 8.53 9.03
C ALA A 98 -8.69 7.45 10.09
N LEU A 99 -7.67 6.92 10.76
CA LEU A 99 -7.78 5.91 11.82
C LEU A 99 -7.92 6.51 13.23
N ALA A 100 -7.80 7.83 13.38
CA ALA A 100 -7.76 8.51 14.67
C ALA A 100 -9.07 8.42 15.48
N ASP A 101 -10.21 8.18 14.83
CA ASP A 101 -11.51 7.97 15.48
C ASP A 101 -12.01 6.52 15.29
N PRO A 102 -11.53 5.57 16.11
CA PRO A 102 -11.96 4.19 16.02
C PRO A 102 -13.43 3.98 16.43
N ARG A 103 -14.05 4.94 17.13
CA ARG A 103 -15.47 4.87 17.48
C ARG A 103 -16.32 5.13 16.26
N ALA A 104 -16.06 6.21 15.51
CA ALA A 104 -16.76 6.52 14.27
C ALA A 104 -16.65 5.37 13.26
N LEU A 105 -15.45 4.79 13.11
CA LEU A 105 -15.27 3.62 12.26
C LEU A 105 -16.10 2.42 12.72
N ARG A 106 -16.30 2.20 14.02
CA ARG A 106 -17.10 1.08 14.53
C ARG A 106 -18.60 1.30 14.36
N GLU A 107 -19.06 2.55 14.45
CA GLU A 107 -20.47 2.91 14.39
C GLU A 107 -20.99 3.05 12.94
N ALA A 108 -20.09 3.24 11.98
CA ALA A 108 -20.41 3.28 10.55
C ALA A 108 -21.09 2.00 10.06
N ARG A 109 -22.15 2.16 9.27
CA ARG A 109 -22.95 1.08 8.67
C ARG A 109 -22.66 0.92 7.18
N GLN A 110 -22.18 1.97 6.53
CA GLN A 110 -21.80 1.91 5.12
C GLN A 110 -20.65 0.93 4.88
N THR A 111 -20.67 0.34 3.68
CA THR A 111 -19.60 -0.53 3.18
C THR A 111 -19.02 0.04 1.89
N HIS A 112 -17.77 -0.32 1.59
CA HIS A 112 -17.14 0.01 0.32
C HIS A 112 -16.54 -1.24 -0.33
N VAL A 113 -16.67 -1.37 -1.66
CA VAL A 113 -16.30 -2.59 -2.40
C VAL A 113 -14.79 -2.68 -2.58
N HIS A 114 -14.21 -3.78 -2.15
CA HIS A 114 -12.84 -4.18 -2.46
C HIS A 114 -12.84 -5.17 -3.63
N PRO A 115 -11.92 -5.04 -4.61
CA PRO A 115 -11.94 -5.84 -5.85
C PRO A 115 -11.82 -7.36 -5.66
N TRP A 116 -11.27 -7.82 -4.53
CA TRP A 116 -11.14 -9.26 -4.20
C TRP A 116 -12.10 -9.76 -3.13
N PHE A 117 -12.61 -8.87 -2.29
CA PHE A 117 -13.32 -9.26 -1.06
C PHE A 117 -14.79 -8.82 -1.08
N GLY A 118 -15.22 -8.08 -2.10
CA GLY A 118 -16.56 -7.52 -2.16
C GLY A 118 -16.73 -6.37 -1.18
N PRO A 119 -17.97 -6.06 -0.76
CA PRO A 119 -18.26 -5.00 0.19
C PRO A 119 -17.61 -5.26 1.56
N LEU A 120 -16.82 -4.30 2.04
CA LEU A 120 -16.18 -4.34 3.36
C LEU A 120 -16.66 -3.17 4.21
N SER A 121 -16.83 -3.41 5.52
CA SER A 121 -17.06 -2.34 6.50
C SER A 121 -15.81 -1.49 6.71
N SER A 122 -15.99 -0.31 7.28
CA SER A 122 -14.92 0.55 7.83
C SER A 122 -13.92 -0.19 8.70
N THR A 123 -14.39 -1.08 9.59
CA THR A 123 -13.52 -1.85 10.49
C THR A 123 -12.66 -2.87 9.74
N ILE A 124 -13.18 -3.49 8.67
CA ILE A 124 -12.40 -4.41 7.83
C ILE A 124 -11.42 -3.61 6.94
N TRP A 125 -11.83 -2.47 6.40
CA TRP A 125 -10.92 -1.57 5.69
C TRP A 125 -9.78 -1.07 6.59
N ALA A 126 -10.06 -0.78 7.87
CA ALA A 126 -9.05 -0.36 8.82
C ALA A 126 -8.02 -1.46 9.13
N THR A 127 -8.43 -2.73 9.18
CA THR A 127 -7.52 -3.86 9.39
C THR A 127 -6.75 -4.26 8.13
N PHE A 128 -7.25 -3.88 6.94
CA PHE A 128 -6.58 -4.11 5.67
C PHE A 128 -5.24 -3.35 5.58
N ALA A 129 -5.17 -2.11 6.06
CA ALA A 129 -3.95 -1.28 6.05
C ALA A 129 -2.69 -2.00 6.58
N PRO A 130 -2.65 -2.46 7.86
CA PRO A 130 -1.47 -3.13 8.40
C PRO A 130 -1.18 -4.49 7.74
N PHE A 131 -2.22 -5.21 7.30
CA PHE A 131 -2.05 -6.45 6.54
C PHE A 131 -1.34 -6.19 5.19
N HIS A 132 -1.81 -5.17 4.46
CA HIS A 132 -1.29 -4.80 3.16
C HIS A 132 0.16 -4.31 3.26
N GLN A 133 0.48 -3.46 4.24
CA GLN A 133 1.84 -3.02 4.51
C GLN A 133 2.78 -4.20 4.79
N ALA A 134 2.34 -5.19 5.59
CA ALA A 134 3.14 -6.37 5.91
C ALA A 134 3.42 -7.24 4.67
N LEU A 135 2.44 -7.40 3.77
CA LEU A 135 2.62 -8.14 2.51
C LEU A 135 3.70 -7.49 1.65
N HIS A 136 3.62 -6.18 1.46
CA HIS A 136 4.56 -5.46 0.59
C HIS A 136 5.95 -5.28 1.23
N LEU A 137 6.05 -5.25 2.56
CA LEU A 137 7.35 -5.35 3.22
C LEU A 137 8.01 -6.72 2.96
N ARG A 138 7.25 -7.83 2.97
CA ARG A 138 7.79 -9.14 2.56
C ARG A 138 8.22 -9.14 1.10
N GLN A 139 7.44 -8.51 0.22
CA GLN A 139 7.82 -8.33 -1.18
C GLN A 139 9.16 -7.58 -1.31
N ALA A 140 9.35 -6.48 -0.56
CA ALA A 140 10.60 -5.72 -0.55
C ALA A 140 11.79 -6.56 -0.08
N HIS A 141 11.62 -7.42 0.93
CA HIS A 141 12.65 -8.36 1.36
C HIS A 141 13.05 -9.35 0.27
N GLU A 142 12.08 -9.91 -0.47
CA GLU A 142 12.38 -10.80 -1.60
C GLU A 142 13.11 -10.08 -2.74
N ILE A 143 12.77 -8.82 -2.99
CA ILE A 143 13.49 -7.97 -3.96
C ILE A 143 14.95 -7.79 -3.52
N VAL A 144 15.21 -7.45 -2.25
CA VAL A 144 16.56 -7.27 -1.72
C VAL A 144 17.41 -8.55 -1.84
N LYS A 145 16.82 -9.72 -1.59
CA LYS A 145 17.49 -11.01 -1.84
C LYS A 145 17.91 -11.14 -3.30
N GLY A 146 17.02 -10.83 -4.24
CA GLY A 146 17.33 -10.90 -5.68
C GLY A 146 18.36 -9.86 -6.14
N LEU A 147 18.39 -8.67 -5.53
CA LEU A 147 19.43 -7.66 -5.78
C LEU A 147 20.83 -8.08 -5.32
N SER A 148 20.93 -9.04 -4.39
CA SER A 148 22.19 -9.54 -3.84
C SER A 148 22.71 -10.77 -4.60
N ALA A 149 21.84 -11.44 -5.34
CA ALA A 149 22.17 -12.60 -6.17
C ALA A 149 22.58 -12.24 -7.62
N SER A 150 22.57 -10.94 -7.95
CA SER A 150 22.83 -10.40 -9.29
C SER A 150 23.97 -9.41 -9.30
#